data_AF-A0A427HI69-F1
#
_entry.id   AF-A0A427HI69-F1
#
_cell.length_a   1.000
_cell.length_b   1.000
_cell.length_c   1.000
_cell.angle_alpha   90.00
_cell.angle_beta   90.00
_cell.angle_gamma   90.00
#
_symmetry.space_group_name_H-M   'P 1'
#
loop_
_entity.id
_entity.type
_entity.pdbx_description
1 polymer ?
#
loop_
_entity_poly.entity_id
_entity_poly.type
_entity_poly.pdbx_seq_one_letter_code
_entity_poly.pdbx_strand_id
1 'polypeptide(L)'
;MITCDEQNASDGNERESSFISAKSGLVVNVADDVWVVLPNNGKGQRLCVDWIYSNSINGEDRKLILDVVIYYVRTKAASTASGVISNTKPFLGNGIPTLTKIKSIWGGLRTNNKKGLNQFFGTLCKLGESRFDEYHAFTKSHLDKTRSNALDVSRGAFDDAEFDCLARQINLSIGGFEWGVSRPISFYRSKNQFGSLRNLVTNKLLLSIVRRPVQIALLKWSDLIPSGASFNDSNIRSSDEVKSIGAKTLQLRVFVAKSSRVLNSRGFPERYPIHLSETLSKILGDYKKVFLDGVSLLLDSLGIGYEQSELLGVLDNMPIFPDTSFFDLQFDSFDFFSRLFTPHSTAYHVSESAVAMAVRWVSISSSRTADCIATSNRIRHTVLTRGAQEGLPAAHLAKITGVTVPAARHYIDLDYKSRREIDVKYLGNDFLSDIFGGVLTVVSEGDDVIFDRNFNPIGGARKKLSCNSCSAVSGRPLGCYGCPNFRPILEADHRLILREAEEKLLINRSSLINPLYTRSVEKLELQVAWIKLTIDVCDEAILRRRALND
;
A
#
# COMPACT_ATOMS: atom_id res chain seq x y z
N MET A 1 -11.67 -1.96 -18.57
CA MET A 1 -12.95 -1.23 -18.49
C MET A 1 -13.77 -1.82 -19.62
N ILE A 2 -14.78 -2.63 -19.30
CA ILE A 2 -15.78 -3.03 -20.30
C ILE A 2 -16.95 -2.11 -19.99
N THR A 3 -17.23 -1.19 -20.90
CA THR A 3 -18.47 -0.41 -20.92
C THR A 3 -19.59 -1.39 -21.21
N CYS A 4 -20.55 -1.53 -20.28
CA CYS A 4 -21.82 -2.18 -20.59
C CYS A 4 -22.57 -1.15 -21.43
N ASP A 5 -22.76 -1.41 -22.73
CA ASP A 5 -23.57 -0.56 -23.60
C ASP A 5 -25.01 -0.56 -23.07
N GLU A 6 -25.55 0.63 -22.82
CA GLU A 6 -26.97 0.83 -22.51
C GLU A 6 -27.77 0.61 -23.80
N GLN A 7 -28.14 -0.63 -24.08
CA GLN A 7 -29.18 -0.95 -25.04
C GLN A 7 -30.29 -1.73 -24.35
N ASN A 8 -31.46 -1.10 -24.33
CA ASN A 8 -32.74 -1.67 -23.91
C ASN A 8 -33.01 -3.00 -24.63
N ALA A 9 -33.30 -4.04 -23.86
CA ALA A 9 -34.07 -5.19 -24.33
C ALA A 9 -34.95 -5.70 -23.19
N SER A 10 -36.17 -5.19 -23.15
CA SER A 10 -37.29 -5.80 -22.44
C SER A 10 -37.60 -7.14 -23.12
N ASP A 11 -37.29 -8.24 -22.46
CA ASP A 11 -37.80 -9.55 -22.86
C ASP A 11 -38.53 -10.22 -21.68
N GLY A 12 -39.83 -10.43 -21.90
CA GLY A 12 -40.84 -10.77 -20.91
C GLY A 12 -40.78 -12.21 -20.43
N ASN A 13 -39.92 -12.47 -19.46
CA ASN A 13 -40.11 -13.55 -18.49
C ASN A 13 -40.25 -12.87 -17.12
N GLU A 14 -41.37 -13.04 -16.43
CA GLU A 14 -41.53 -12.50 -15.07
C GLU A 14 -40.44 -13.07 -14.18
N ARG A 15 -39.39 -12.29 -13.95
CA ARG A 15 -38.29 -12.64 -13.05
C ARG A 15 -38.81 -12.46 -11.64
N GLU A 16 -38.97 -13.55 -10.90
CA GLU A 16 -39.36 -13.46 -9.49
C GLU A 16 -38.37 -12.58 -8.72
N SER A 17 -38.89 -11.54 -8.07
CA SER A 17 -38.09 -10.65 -7.25
C SER A 17 -37.58 -11.42 -6.03
N SER A 18 -36.27 -11.58 -5.93
CA SER A 18 -35.59 -12.20 -4.80
C SER A 18 -34.48 -11.28 -4.32
N PHE A 19 -34.52 -10.91 -3.04
CA PHE A 19 -33.59 -9.97 -2.45
C PHE A 19 -32.47 -10.66 -1.70
N ILE A 20 -31.24 -10.21 -1.91
CA ILE A 20 -30.06 -10.69 -1.19
C ILE A 20 -29.28 -9.52 -0.59
N SER A 21 -28.63 -9.73 0.55
CA SER A 21 -27.66 -8.77 1.08
C SER A 21 -26.27 -9.08 0.56
N ALA A 22 -25.66 -8.11 -0.13
CA ALA A 22 -24.25 -8.17 -0.50
C ALA A 22 -23.35 -8.05 0.75
N LYS A 23 -22.09 -8.46 0.63
CA LYS A 23 -21.10 -8.33 1.73
C LYS A 23 -20.90 -6.90 2.24
N SER A 24 -21.20 -5.91 1.41
CA SER A 24 -21.19 -4.48 1.77
C SER A 24 -22.35 -4.06 2.67
N GLY A 25 -23.38 -4.90 2.81
CA GLY A 25 -24.64 -4.59 3.48
C GLY A 25 -25.73 -4.08 2.53
N LEU A 26 -25.43 -3.81 1.25
CA LEU A 26 -26.43 -3.39 0.27
C LEU A 26 -27.41 -4.52 -0.06
N VAL A 27 -28.68 -4.16 -0.23
CA VAL A 27 -29.72 -5.07 -0.71
C VAL A 27 -29.71 -5.06 -2.24
N VAL A 28 -29.72 -6.24 -2.85
CA VAL A 28 -29.68 -6.47 -4.29
C VAL A 28 -30.89 -7.29 -4.68
N ASN A 29 -31.63 -6.85 -5.70
CA ASN A 29 -32.65 -7.66 -6.34
C ASN A 29 -31.98 -8.57 -7.40
N VAL A 30 -32.09 -9.88 -7.22
CA VAL A 30 -31.46 -10.88 -8.10
C VAL A 30 -32.04 -10.80 -9.52
N ALA A 31 -33.29 -10.37 -9.67
CA ALA A 31 -33.95 -10.21 -10.96
C ALA A 31 -33.36 -9.09 -11.82
N ASP A 32 -32.61 -8.14 -11.25
CA ASP A 32 -32.04 -7.03 -12.00
C ASP A 32 -30.91 -7.50 -12.94
N ASP A 33 -30.78 -6.87 -14.11
CA ASP A 33 -29.69 -7.13 -15.07
C ASP A 33 -28.32 -6.68 -14.55
N VAL A 34 -28.30 -5.69 -13.65
CA VAL A 34 -27.09 -5.11 -13.08
C VAL A 34 -27.21 -5.03 -11.57
N TRP A 35 -26.35 -5.79 -10.87
CA TRP A 35 -26.34 -5.78 -9.41
C TRP A 35 -25.36 -4.73 -8.88
N VAL A 36 -25.86 -3.79 -8.07
CA VAL A 36 -25.05 -2.80 -7.36
C VAL A 36 -24.67 -3.36 -5.98
N VAL A 37 -23.41 -3.77 -5.84
CA VAL A 37 -22.90 -4.49 -4.65
C VAL A 37 -21.95 -3.68 -3.79
N LEU A 38 -21.60 -2.45 -4.19
CA LEU A 38 -20.84 -1.50 -3.37
C LEU A 38 -21.50 -0.11 -3.38
N PRO A 39 -21.46 0.62 -2.25
CA PRO A 39 -21.94 1.99 -2.19
C PRO A 39 -20.95 2.99 -2.82
N ASN A 40 -19.69 2.61 -2.99
CA ASN A 40 -18.65 3.45 -3.58
C ASN A 40 -18.27 2.98 -4.99
N ASN A 41 -17.60 3.85 -5.76
CA ASN A 41 -17.11 3.58 -7.12
C ASN A 41 -15.87 2.65 -7.16
N GLY A 42 -15.86 1.62 -6.30
CA GLY A 42 -14.79 0.63 -6.23
C GLY A 42 -14.88 -0.43 -7.33
N LYS A 43 -13.76 -1.14 -7.53
CA LYS A 43 -13.72 -2.26 -8.49
C LYS A 43 -14.78 -3.31 -8.15
N GLY A 44 -15.66 -3.58 -9.11
CA GLY A 44 -16.75 -4.55 -8.98
C GLY A 44 -18.01 -3.99 -8.34
N GLN A 45 -18.16 -2.66 -8.24
CA GLN A 45 -19.38 -2.00 -7.75
C GLN A 45 -20.64 -2.49 -8.47
N ARG A 46 -20.59 -2.56 -9.80
CA ARG A 46 -21.69 -3.06 -10.65
C ARG A 46 -21.29 -4.39 -11.26
N LEU A 47 -22.19 -5.37 -11.21
CA LEU A 47 -22.04 -6.68 -11.85
C LEU A 47 -23.10 -6.81 -12.95
N CYS A 48 -22.70 -6.79 -14.23
CA CYS A 48 -23.59 -7.07 -15.35
C CYS A 48 -23.83 -8.60 -15.40
N VAL A 49 -25.05 -9.03 -15.02
CA VAL A 49 -25.47 -10.44 -14.88
C VAL A 49 -26.58 -10.84 -15.86
N ASP A 50 -27.06 -9.89 -16.66
CA ASP A 50 -27.94 -10.04 -17.83
C ASP A 50 -27.70 -11.34 -18.62
N TRP A 51 -26.44 -11.65 -18.90
CA TRP A 51 -26.03 -12.81 -19.70
C TRP A 51 -26.47 -14.16 -19.10
N ILE A 52 -26.70 -14.24 -17.79
CA ILE A 52 -27.14 -15.47 -17.11
C ILE A 52 -28.59 -15.80 -17.50
N TYR A 53 -29.37 -14.78 -17.87
CA TYR A 53 -30.76 -14.91 -18.29
C TYR A 53 -30.91 -15.19 -19.78
N SER A 54 -29.81 -15.34 -20.52
CA SER A 54 -29.84 -15.71 -21.94
C SER A 54 -30.61 -17.02 -22.18
N ASN A 55 -31.32 -17.08 -23.31
CA ASN A 55 -32.01 -18.29 -23.79
C ASN A 55 -31.05 -19.43 -24.14
N SER A 56 -29.75 -19.14 -24.31
CA SER A 56 -28.70 -20.14 -24.53
C SER A 56 -28.35 -20.98 -23.29
N ILE A 57 -28.85 -20.60 -22.10
CA ILE A 57 -28.59 -21.27 -20.82
C ILE A 57 -29.87 -21.97 -20.36
N ASN A 58 -29.81 -23.29 -20.20
CA ASN A 58 -30.93 -24.07 -19.68
C ASN A 58 -31.26 -23.69 -18.22
N GLY A 59 -32.49 -23.97 -17.77
CA GLY A 59 -32.96 -23.53 -16.45
C GLY A 59 -32.15 -24.07 -15.26
N GLU A 60 -31.62 -25.28 -15.38
CA GLU A 60 -30.82 -25.91 -14.33
C GLU A 60 -29.44 -25.25 -14.18
N ASP A 61 -28.71 -25.11 -15.30
CA ASP A 61 -27.42 -24.42 -15.33
C ASP A 61 -27.56 -22.96 -14.91
N ARG A 62 -28.64 -22.29 -15.32
CA ARG A 62 -28.95 -20.92 -14.92
C ARG A 62 -29.03 -20.80 -13.40
N LYS A 63 -29.79 -21.69 -12.75
CA LYS A 63 -29.93 -21.71 -11.29
C LYS A 63 -28.58 -21.90 -10.61
N LEU A 64 -27.78 -22.87 -11.07
CA LEU A 64 -26.46 -23.13 -10.50
C LEU A 64 -25.48 -21.96 -10.66
N ILE A 65 -25.48 -21.33 -11.84
CA ILE A 65 -24.65 -20.15 -12.09
C ILE A 65 -25.08 -19.00 -11.16
N LEU A 66 -26.38 -18.76 -11.02
CA LEU A 66 -26.91 -17.77 -10.09
C LEU A 66 -26.52 -18.06 -8.64
N ASP A 67 -26.67 -19.29 -8.16
CA ASP A 67 -26.33 -19.68 -6.79
C ASP A 67 -24.85 -19.42 -6.48
N VAL A 68 -23.97 -19.71 -7.45
CA VAL A 68 -22.54 -19.38 -7.33
C VAL A 68 -22.34 -17.88 -7.26
N VAL A 69 -22.95 -17.09 -8.14
CA VAL A 69 -22.81 -15.62 -8.15
C VAL A 69 -23.34 -15.00 -6.85
N ILE A 70 -24.50 -15.44 -6.37
CA ILE A 70 -25.09 -15.05 -5.07
C ILE A 70 -24.12 -15.36 -3.93
N TYR A 71 -23.56 -16.58 -3.91
CA TYR A 71 -22.56 -16.95 -2.90
C TYR A 71 -21.34 -16.02 -2.92
N TYR A 72 -20.85 -15.66 -4.11
CA TYR A 72 -19.72 -14.73 -4.24
C TYR A 72 -20.06 -13.33 -3.74
N VAL A 73 -21.23 -12.79 -4.07
CA VAL A 73 -21.69 -11.45 -3.65
C VAL A 73 -21.91 -11.39 -2.14
N ARG A 74 -22.44 -12.45 -1.53
CA ARG A 74 -22.65 -12.54 -0.07
C ARG A 74 -21.35 -12.70 0.71
N THR A 75 -20.40 -13.50 0.22
CA THR A 75 -19.27 -13.96 1.04
C THR A 75 -17.92 -13.33 0.68
N LYS A 76 -17.75 -12.81 -0.54
CA LYS A 76 -16.47 -12.29 -1.04
C LYS A 76 -16.50 -10.78 -1.22
N ALA A 77 -15.31 -10.20 -1.36
CA ALA A 77 -15.19 -8.81 -1.76
C ALA A 77 -15.74 -8.62 -3.18
N ALA A 78 -16.38 -7.50 -3.46
CA ALA A 78 -17.01 -7.20 -4.76
C ALA A 78 -16.04 -7.34 -5.95
N SER A 79 -14.77 -6.93 -5.77
CA SER A 79 -13.72 -7.09 -6.77
C SER A 79 -13.41 -8.56 -7.10
N THR A 80 -13.57 -9.46 -6.13
CA THR A 80 -13.42 -10.91 -6.33
C THR A 80 -14.62 -11.49 -7.04
N ALA A 81 -15.85 -11.12 -6.65
CA ALA A 81 -17.07 -11.54 -7.32
C ALA A 81 -17.06 -11.13 -8.80
N SER A 82 -16.78 -9.85 -9.07
CA SER A 82 -16.58 -9.31 -10.42
C SER A 82 -15.49 -10.05 -11.21
N GLY A 83 -14.36 -10.34 -10.55
CA GLY A 83 -13.25 -11.08 -11.16
C GLY A 83 -13.63 -12.50 -11.56
N VAL A 84 -14.35 -13.23 -10.70
CA VAL A 84 -14.81 -14.60 -11.02
C VAL A 84 -15.77 -14.55 -12.20
N ILE A 85 -16.80 -13.71 -12.16
CA ILE A 85 -17.78 -13.56 -13.25
C ILE A 85 -17.08 -13.22 -14.56
N SER A 86 -16.16 -12.23 -14.55
CA SER A 86 -15.44 -11.83 -15.76
C SER A 86 -14.55 -12.96 -16.32
N ASN A 87 -13.96 -13.78 -15.44
CA ASN A 87 -13.08 -14.87 -15.83
C ASN A 87 -13.82 -16.13 -16.27
N THR A 88 -15.08 -16.31 -15.86
CA THR A 88 -15.90 -17.50 -16.17
C THR A 88 -16.95 -17.25 -17.24
N LYS A 89 -17.51 -16.04 -17.36
CA LYS A 89 -18.52 -15.65 -18.36
C LYS A 89 -18.19 -16.15 -19.78
N PRO A 90 -16.95 -16.04 -20.31
CA PRO A 90 -16.63 -16.52 -21.65
C PRO A 90 -16.86 -18.03 -21.87
N PHE A 91 -16.93 -18.82 -20.80
CA PHE A 91 -17.08 -20.28 -20.86
C PHE A 91 -18.45 -20.77 -20.40
N LEU A 92 -19.24 -19.90 -19.75
CA LEU A 92 -20.56 -20.24 -19.19
C LEU A 92 -21.71 -19.62 -19.99
N GLY A 93 -21.43 -18.82 -21.04
CA GLY A 93 -22.46 -18.12 -21.82
C GLY A 93 -23.44 -19.02 -22.59
N ASN A 94 -23.15 -20.31 -22.70
CA ASN A 94 -24.03 -21.31 -23.32
C ASN A 94 -24.39 -22.44 -22.32
N GLY A 95 -24.37 -22.15 -21.02
CA GLY A 95 -24.53 -23.14 -19.96
C GLY A 95 -23.20 -23.68 -19.44
N ILE A 96 -23.28 -24.61 -18.49
CA ILE A 96 -22.09 -25.18 -17.86
C ILE A 96 -21.47 -26.21 -18.83
N PRO A 97 -20.24 -26.00 -19.32
CA PRO A 97 -19.63 -26.88 -20.31
C PRO A 97 -19.34 -28.26 -19.71
N THR A 98 -19.42 -29.31 -20.53
CA THR A 98 -19.06 -30.67 -20.09
C THR A 98 -17.59 -30.78 -19.70
N LEU A 99 -17.27 -31.74 -18.83
CA LEU A 99 -15.88 -31.98 -18.39
C LEU A 99 -14.94 -32.25 -19.57
N THR A 100 -15.39 -33.00 -20.58
CA THR A 100 -14.65 -33.24 -21.82
C THR A 100 -14.32 -31.94 -22.55
N LYS A 101 -15.29 -31.02 -22.64
CA LYS A 101 -15.07 -29.72 -23.25
C LYS A 101 -14.04 -28.90 -22.46
N ILE A 102 -14.14 -28.87 -21.13
CA ILE A 102 -13.18 -28.18 -20.26
C ILE A 102 -11.77 -28.73 -20.45
N LYS A 103 -11.61 -30.06 -20.43
CA LYS A 103 -10.33 -30.73 -20.67
C LYS A 103 -9.74 -30.33 -22.02
N SER A 104 -10.56 -30.29 -23.07
CA SER A 104 -10.10 -29.94 -24.42
C SER A 104 -9.59 -28.51 -24.55
N ILE A 105 -10.21 -27.55 -23.85
CA ILE A 105 -9.82 -26.13 -23.94
C ILE A 105 -8.75 -25.73 -22.92
N TRP A 106 -8.52 -26.53 -21.88
CA TRP A 106 -7.73 -26.15 -20.70
C TRP A 106 -6.33 -25.63 -21.04
N GLY A 107 -5.64 -26.28 -21.99
CA GLY A 107 -4.29 -25.90 -22.41
C GLY A 107 -4.18 -24.48 -22.97
N GLY A 108 -5.23 -24.00 -23.64
CA GLY A 108 -5.27 -22.66 -24.23
C GLY A 108 -5.77 -21.56 -23.28
N LEU A 109 -6.20 -21.91 -22.07
CA LEU A 109 -6.73 -20.93 -21.12
C LEU A 109 -5.62 -20.12 -20.45
N ARG A 110 -5.85 -18.82 -20.30
CA ARG A 110 -5.00 -17.98 -19.44
C ARG A 110 -5.15 -18.41 -17.99
N THR A 111 -4.09 -18.23 -17.20
CA THR A 111 -4.07 -18.59 -15.77
C THR A 111 -5.23 -18.01 -14.97
N ASN A 112 -5.67 -16.78 -15.28
CA ASN A 112 -6.82 -16.15 -14.60
C ASN A 112 -8.14 -16.86 -14.90
N ASN A 113 -8.33 -17.33 -16.14
CA ASN A 113 -9.51 -18.11 -16.52
C ASN A 113 -9.49 -19.50 -15.85
N LYS A 114 -8.33 -20.18 -15.83
CA LYS A 114 -8.16 -21.44 -15.09
C LYS A 114 -8.50 -21.29 -13.61
N LYS A 115 -8.03 -20.20 -12.98
CA LYS A 115 -8.37 -19.85 -11.58
C LYS A 115 -9.86 -19.59 -11.39
N GLY A 116 -10.49 -18.84 -12.29
CA GLY A 116 -11.92 -18.55 -12.27
C GLY A 116 -12.77 -19.82 -12.35
N LEU A 117 -12.47 -20.71 -13.30
CA LEU A 117 -13.16 -22.00 -13.44
C LEU A 117 -12.96 -22.91 -12.23
N ASN A 118 -11.72 -23.03 -11.72
CA ASN A 118 -11.45 -23.78 -10.49
C ASN A 118 -12.25 -23.25 -9.30
N GLN A 119 -12.36 -21.93 -9.19
CA GLN A 119 -13.16 -21.26 -8.16
C GLN A 119 -14.66 -21.46 -8.33
N PHE A 120 -15.15 -21.51 -9.58
CA PHE A 120 -16.55 -21.77 -9.90
C PHE A 120 -16.95 -23.19 -9.50
N PHE A 121 -16.26 -24.22 -10.01
CA PHE A 121 -16.56 -25.62 -9.68
C PHE A 121 -16.32 -25.93 -8.20
N GLY A 122 -15.26 -25.38 -7.61
CA GLY A 122 -15.03 -25.51 -6.18
C GLY A 122 -16.09 -24.82 -5.30
N THR A 123 -16.86 -23.86 -5.83
CA THR A 123 -18.03 -23.30 -5.13
C THR A 123 -19.25 -24.18 -5.32
N LEU A 124 -19.50 -24.74 -6.52
CA LEU A 124 -20.60 -25.70 -6.73
C LEU A 124 -20.51 -26.90 -5.78
N CYS A 125 -19.32 -27.49 -5.62
CA CYS A 125 -19.10 -28.56 -4.64
C CYS A 125 -19.44 -28.11 -3.19
N LYS A 126 -19.14 -26.86 -2.82
CA LYS A 126 -19.45 -26.32 -1.48
C LYS A 126 -20.93 -26.06 -1.26
N LEU A 127 -21.67 -25.84 -2.34
CA LEU A 127 -23.12 -25.68 -2.32
C LEU A 127 -23.85 -27.04 -2.33
N GLY A 128 -23.11 -28.15 -2.38
CA GLY A 128 -23.66 -29.51 -2.30
C GLY A 128 -23.77 -30.25 -3.64
N GLU A 129 -23.32 -29.65 -4.75
CA GLU A 129 -23.44 -30.25 -6.09
C GLU A 129 -22.29 -31.24 -6.37
N SER A 130 -22.42 -32.47 -5.87
CA SER A 130 -21.41 -33.54 -5.99
C SER A 130 -21.06 -33.93 -7.43
N ARG A 131 -21.97 -33.73 -8.40
CA ARG A 131 -21.69 -33.98 -9.82
C ARG A 131 -20.51 -33.18 -10.40
N PHE A 132 -20.10 -32.09 -9.74
CA PHE A 132 -18.95 -31.28 -10.14
C PHE A 132 -17.65 -31.63 -9.40
N ASP A 133 -17.63 -32.70 -8.59
CA ASP A 133 -16.43 -33.11 -7.86
C ASP A 133 -15.28 -33.48 -8.81
N GLU A 134 -15.57 -34.20 -9.89
CA GLU A 134 -14.58 -34.52 -10.93
C GLU A 134 -14.08 -33.26 -11.67
N TYR A 135 -14.97 -32.28 -11.87
CA TYR A 135 -14.62 -31.01 -12.48
C TYR A 135 -13.63 -30.26 -11.61
N HIS A 136 -13.96 -30.09 -10.33
CA HIS A 136 -13.09 -29.42 -9.37
C HIS A 136 -11.76 -30.16 -9.17
N ALA A 137 -11.78 -31.49 -9.12
CA ALA A 137 -10.56 -32.30 -9.04
C ALA A 137 -9.63 -32.07 -10.25
N PHE A 138 -10.19 -32.05 -11.47
CA PHE A 138 -9.44 -31.75 -12.69
C PHE A 138 -8.87 -30.31 -12.66
N THR A 139 -9.72 -29.31 -12.43
CA THR A 139 -9.30 -27.89 -12.47
C THR A 139 -8.28 -27.56 -11.39
N LYS A 140 -8.33 -28.23 -10.23
CA LYS A 140 -7.40 -28.03 -9.11
C LYS A 140 -6.04 -28.67 -9.39
N SER A 141 -6.02 -29.88 -9.93
CA SER A 141 -4.78 -30.62 -10.22
C SER A 141 -3.99 -30.05 -11.40
N HIS A 142 -4.67 -29.46 -12.38
CA HIS A 142 -4.07 -28.89 -13.58
C HIS A 142 -3.91 -27.35 -13.52
N LEU A 143 -4.05 -26.76 -12.33
CA LEU A 143 -3.87 -25.34 -12.13
C LEU A 143 -2.37 -24.98 -12.19
N ASP A 144 -2.04 -23.93 -12.93
CA ASP A 144 -0.65 -23.47 -13.06
C ASP A 144 -0.04 -23.16 -11.67
N LYS A 145 1.10 -23.79 -11.35
CA LYS A 145 1.83 -23.51 -10.11
C LYS A 145 2.49 -22.14 -10.21
N THR A 146 2.03 -21.16 -9.43
CA THR A 146 2.69 -19.85 -9.35
C THR A 146 4.05 -19.97 -8.68
N ARG A 147 5.14 -19.79 -9.44
CA ARG A 147 6.46 -19.44 -8.87
C ARG A 147 6.47 -17.93 -8.64
N SER A 148 6.50 -17.51 -7.38
CA SER A 148 6.59 -16.09 -7.02
C SER A 148 8.06 -15.70 -6.90
N ASN A 149 8.57 -14.88 -7.82
CA ASN A 149 9.88 -14.25 -7.64
C ASN A 149 9.70 -13.01 -6.75
N ALA A 150 10.09 -13.13 -5.47
CA ALA A 150 10.00 -12.03 -4.51
C ALA A 150 10.93 -10.86 -4.82
N LEU A 151 11.91 -11.05 -5.72
CA LEU A 151 12.89 -10.05 -6.16
C LEU A 151 12.67 -9.60 -7.60
N ASP A 152 11.52 -9.92 -8.21
CA ASP A 152 11.16 -9.45 -9.54
C ASP A 152 11.22 -7.91 -9.59
N VAL A 153 11.95 -7.36 -10.56
CA VAL A 153 12.18 -5.91 -10.71
C VAL A 153 10.88 -5.11 -10.87
N SER A 154 9.82 -5.73 -11.40
CA SER A 154 8.53 -5.08 -11.67
C SER A 154 7.45 -5.37 -10.63
N ARG A 155 7.49 -6.54 -9.99
CA ARG A 155 6.42 -7.07 -9.11
C ARG A 155 6.88 -7.43 -7.71
N GLY A 156 8.17 -7.63 -7.51
CA GLY A 156 8.80 -8.00 -6.26
C GLY A 156 9.20 -6.81 -5.40
N ALA A 157 10.08 -7.06 -4.42
CA ALA A 157 10.59 -6.05 -3.50
C ALA A 157 11.31 -4.92 -4.24
N PHE A 158 11.11 -3.69 -3.74
CA PHE A 158 12.03 -2.59 -3.98
C PHE A 158 13.42 -2.91 -3.44
N ASP A 159 14.45 -2.41 -4.12
CA ASP A 159 15.77 -2.25 -3.52
C ASP A 159 15.79 -1.07 -2.54
N ASP A 160 16.94 -0.81 -1.93
CA ASP A 160 17.08 0.24 -0.92
C ASP A 160 16.92 1.64 -1.49
N ALA A 161 17.49 1.90 -2.68
CA ALA A 161 17.39 3.19 -3.34
C ALA A 161 15.95 3.52 -3.75
N GLU A 162 15.24 2.56 -4.34
CA GLU A 162 13.84 2.69 -4.75
C GLU A 162 12.92 2.92 -3.56
N PHE A 163 13.09 2.15 -2.47
CA PHE A 163 12.27 2.30 -1.27
C PHE A 163 12.52 3.64 -0.57
N ASP A 164 13.78 4.06 -0.47
CA ASP A 164 14.13 5.34 0.12
C ASP A 164 13.65 6.51 -0.76
N CYS A 165 13.71 6.36 -2.08
CA CYS A 165 13.13 7.32 -3.02
C CYS A 165 11.62 7.45 -2.81
N LEU A 166 10.89 6.33 -2.77
CA LEU A 166 9.45 6.31 -2.47
C LEU A 166 9.12 7.00 -1.15
N ALA A 167 9.81 6.63 -0.06
CA ALA A 167 9.60 7.21 1.26
C ALA A 167 9.86 8.72 1.27
N ARG A 168 10.95 9.14 0.62
CA ARG A 168 11.34 10.54 0.50
C ARG A 168 10.32 11.35 -0.28
N GLN A 169 9.86 10.87 -1.44
CA GLN A 169 8.87 11.56 -2.25
C GLN A 169 7.56 11.77 -1.47
N ILE A 170 7.06 10.74 -0.79
CA ILE A 170 5.88 10.86 0.06
C ILE A 170 6.09 11.91 1.17
N ASN A 171 7.24 11.89 1.84
CA ASN A 171 7.54 12.84 2.91
C ASN A 171 7.67 14.28 2.39
N LEU A 172 8.30 14.49 1.24
CA LEU A 172 8.42 15.79 0.60
C LEU A 172 7.05 16.36 0.22
N SER A 173 6.20 15.54 -0.42
CA SER A 173 4.86 15.98 -0.80
C SER A 173 3.99 16.33 0.40
N ILE A 174 4.09 15.59 1.50
CA ILE A 174 3.37 15.91 2.75
C ILE A 174 3.94 17.16 3.44
N GLY A 175 5.27 17.29 3.47
CA GLY A 175 5.95 18.43 4.09
C GLY A 175 5.64 19.76 3.40
N GLY A 176 5.32 19.72 2.10
CA GLY A 176 4.90 20.89 1.34
C GLY A 176 3.42 21.27 1.51
N PHE A 177 2.61 20.50 2.26
CA PHE A 177 1.21 20.84 2.48
C PHE A 177 1.04 21.81 3.66
N GLU A 178 0.31 22.90 3.43
CA GLU A 178 0.02 23.92 4.44
C GLU A 178 -1.23 23.56 5.26
N TRP A 179 -1.01 22.98 6.45
CA TRP A 179 -2.07 22.45 7.31
C TRP A 179 -2.95 23.51 7.99
N GLY A 180 -2.42 24.71 8.24
CA GLY A 180 -3.09 25.76 9.04
C GLY A 180 -3.92 26.76 8.21
N VAL A 181 -4.08 26.53 6.91
CA VAL A 181 -4.77 27.47 6.01
C VAL A 181 -6.24 27.08 5.86
N SER A 182 -7.13 28.02 6.16
CA SER A 182 -8.57 27.85 5.93
C SER A 182 -8.87 27.66 4.44
N ARG A 183 -9.80 26.74 4.12
CA ARG A 183 -10.13 26.37 2.74
C ARG A 183 -11.63 26.54 2.51
N PRO A 184 -12.07 27.02 1.33
CA PRO A 184 -13.48 27.06 0.98
C PRO A 184 -14.03 25.65 0.69
N ILE A 185 -15.36 25.49 0.72
CA ILE A 185 -16.02 24.19 0.42
C ILE A 185 -15.61 23.58 -0.93
N SER A 186 -15.27 24.41 -1.92
CA SER A 186 -14.80 23.96 -3.24
C SER A 186 -13.51 23.14 -3.19
N PHE A 187 -12.64 23.39 -2.19
CA PHE A 187 -11.43 22.60 -1.96
C PHE A 187 -11.77 21.14 -1.64
N TYR A 188 -12.79 20.93 -0.80
CA TYR A 188 -13.22 19.62 -0.31
C TYR A 188 -13.92 18.78 -1.38
N ARG A 189 -14.70 19.44 -2.24
CA ARG A 189 -15.36 18.83 -3.41
C ARG A 189 -14.36 18.43 -4.50
N SER A 190 -13.19 19.05 -4.53
CA SER A 190 -12.19 18.83 -5.59
C SER A 190 -11.35 17.57 -5.40
N LYS A 191 -11.41 16.68 -6.41
CA LYS A 191 -10.52 15.50 -6.52
C LYS A 191 -9.05 15.88 -6.62
N ASN A 192 -8.73 17.03 -7.22
CA ASN A 192 -7.36 17.47 -7.45
C ASN A 192 -6.78 18.23 -6.24
N GLN A 193 -7.61 18.67 -5.29
CA GLN A 193 -7.18 19.39 -4.10
C GLN A 193 -7.33 18.50 -2.86
N PHE A 194 -8.51 18.42 -2.24
CA PHE A 194 -8.72 17.56 -1.07
C PHE A 194 -8.50 16.07 -1.40
N GLY A 195 -8.91 15.61 -2.59
CA GLY A 195 -8.61 14.25 -3.05
C GLY A 195 -7.10 13.97 -3.13
N SER A 196 -6.29 14.95 -3.55
CA SER A 196 -4.82 14.85 -3.54
C SER A 196 -4.26 14.82 -2.12
N LEU A 197 -4.72 15.68 -1.21
CA LEU A 197 -4.33 15.64 0.20
C LEU A 197 -4.64 14.28 0.82
N ARG A 198 -5.88 13.78 0.65
CA ARG A 198 -6.28 12.45 1.10
C ARG A 198 -5.33 11.39 0.57
N ASN A 199 -5.02 11.42 -0.73
CA ASN A 199 -4.10 10.47 -1.35
C ASN A 199 -2.69 10.53 -0.73
N LEU A 200 -2.16 11.73 -0.45
CA LEU A 200 -0.87 11.90 0.23
C LEU A 200 -0.86 11.24 1.62
N VAL A 201 -1.88 11.53 2.44
CA VAL A 201 -2.00 10.96 3.79
C VAL A 201 -2.19 9.44 3.73
N THR A 202 -3.01 8.93 2.80
CA THR A 202 -3.14 7.48 2.61
C THR A 202 -1.84 6.81 2.19
N ASN A 203 -1.04 7.43 1.31
CA ASN A 203 0.26 6.89 0.88
C ASN A 203 1.23 6.79 2.05
N LYS A 204 1.30 7.83 2.89
CA LYS A 204 2.14 7.83 4.10
C LYS A 204 1.70 6.77 5.09
N LEU A 205 0.39 6.67 5.37
CA LEU A 205 -0.14 5.66 6.27
C LEU A 205 0.15 4.25 5.74
N LEU A 206 -0.10 4.01 4.46
CA LEU A 206 0.13 2.72 3.81
C LEU A 206 1.60 2.28 3.87
N LEU A 207 2.53 3.21 3.62
CA LEU A 207 3.97 2.96 3.74
C LEU A 207 4.37 2.63 5.19
N SER A 208 3.78 3.31 6.17
CA SER A 208 4.13 3.15 7.58
C SER A 208 3.54 1.90 8.24
N ILE A 209 2.30 1.51 7.92
CA ILE A 209 1.64 0.37 8.60
C ILE A 209 1.63 -0.91 7.77
N VAL A 210 2.00 -0.82 6.48
CA VAL A 210 2.25 -1.98 5.60
C VAL A 210 1.00 -2.87 5.45
N ARG A 211 -0.21 -2.28 5.58
CA ARG A 211 -1.51 -2.96 5.43
C ARG A 211 -2.05 -2.85 4.01
N ARG A 212 -3.03 -3.71 3.69
CA ARG A 212 -3.65 -3.74 2.35
C ARG A 212 -4.47 -2.47 2.10
N PRO A 213 -4.62 -2.02 0.84
CA PRO A 213 -5.39 -0.82 0.51
C PRO A 213 -6.83 -0.87 1.03
N VAL A 214 -7.48 -2.04 0.99
CA VAL A 214 -8.85 -2.23 1.54
C VAL A 214 -8.91 -1.98 3.05
N GLN A 215 -7.85 -2.30 3.79
CA GLN A 215 -7.81 -2.09 5.24
C GLN A 215 -7.68 -0.60 5.57
N ILE A 216 -6.92 0.15 4.77
CA ILE A 216 -6.81 1.61 4.87
C ILE A 216 -8.13 2.29 4.49
N ALA A 217 -8.73 1.84 3.39
CA ALA A 217 -9.97 2.38 2.87
C ALA A 217 -11.16 2.21 3.83
N LEU A 218 -11.12 1.22 4.73
CA LEU A 218 -12.18 0.93 5.68
C LEU A 218 -12.05 1.68 7.02
N LEU A 219 -10.98 2.44 7.25
CA LEU A 219 -10.73 3.08 8.54
C LEU A 219 -11.74 4.19 8.84
N LYS A 220 -12.10 4.29 10.12
CA LYS A 220 -12.92 5.36 10.70
C LYS A 220 -12.17 6.10 11.79
N TRP A 221 -12.61 7.30 12.14
CA TRP A 221 -11.93 8.09 13.18
C TRP A 221 -11.95 7.40 14.54
N SER A 222 -12.97 6.59 14.85
CA SER A 222 -13.01 5.73 16.05
C SER A 222 -11.89 4.68 16.12
N ASP A 223 -11.22 4.38 15.00
CA ASP A 223 -10.14 3.40 14.97
C ASP A 223 -8.79 4.00 15.33
N LEU A 224 -8.71 5.33 15.47
CA LEU A 224 -7.50 6.08 15.78
C LEU A 224 -7.66 6.76 17.14
N ILE A 225 -7.04 6.18 18.17
CA ILE A 225 -7.13 6.67 19.56
C ILE A 225 -5.75 6.98 20.13
N PRO A 226 -5.63 7.76 21.22
CA PRO A 226 -4.37 7.95 21.92
C PRO A 226 -3.76 6.62 22.39
N SER A 227 -2.43 6.51 22.31
CA SER A 227 -1.71 5.41 22.95
C SER A 227 -1.97 5.43 24.46
N GLY A 228 -2.31 4.29 25.03
CA GLY A 228 -2.74 4.15 26.42
C GLY A 228 -4.25 4.26 26.65
N ALA A 229 -5.03 4.69 25.65
CA ALA A 229 -6.49 4.56 25.68
C ALA A 229 -6.92 3.15 25.25
N SER A 230 -8.16 2.75 25.59
CA SER A 230 -8.72 1.46 25.18
C SER A 230 -9.76 1.61 24.07
N PHE A 231 -9.78 0.65 23.15
CA PHE A 231 -10.83 0.52 22.13
C PHE A 231 -12.15 -0.04 22.70
N ASN A 232 -12.14 -0.59 23.92
CA ASN A 232 -13.27 -1.28 24.54
C ASN A 232 -13.88 -2.38 23.64
N ASP A 233 -13.02 -3.09 22.90
CA ASP A 233 -13.41 -4.14 21.96
C ASP A 233 -13.09 -5.52 22.54
N SER A 234 -14.08 -6.40 22.64
CA SER A 234 -13.88 -7.75 23.21
C SER A 234 -12.86 -8.60 22.45
N ASN A 235 -12.59 -8.27 21.18
CA ASN A 235 -11.62 -8.98 20.35
C ASN A 235 -10.18 -8.46 20.51
N ILE A 236 -9.98 -7.36 21.24
CA ILE A 236 -8.68 -6.77 21.55
C ILE A 236 -8.51 -6.82 23.06
N ARG A 237 -7.54 -7.62 23.54
CA ARG A 237 -7.26 -7.68 24.96
C ARG A 237 -6.57 -6.38 25.39
N SER A 238 -6.85 -5.89 26.59
CA SER A 238 -6.15 -4.70 27.14
C SER A 238 -4.62 -4.89 27.21
N SER A 239 -4.14 -6.14 27.32
CA SER A 239 -2.71 -6.47 27.28
C SER A 239 -2.09 -6.34 25.88
N ASP A 240 -2.91 -6.40 24.82
CA ASP A 240 -2.50 -6.31 23.43
C ASP A 240 -2.52 -4.84 22.93
N GLU A 241 -3.14 -3.92 23.67
CA GLU A 241 -3.20 -2.49 23.37
C GLU A 241 -1.85 -1.80 23.60
N VAL A 242 -1.61 -0.73 22.84
CA VAL A 242 -0.37 0.03 22.96
C VAL A 242 -0.42 0.86 24.22
N LYS A 243 0.45 0.54 25.18
CA LYS A 243 0.59 1.32 26.43
C LYS A 243 1.07 2.74 26.13
N SER A 244 0.74 3.69 27.01
CA SER A 244 1.29 5.04 26.93
C SER A 244 2.82 4.98 27.01
N ILE A 245 3.49 5.62 26.04
CA ILE A 245 4.95 5.69 25.95
C ILE A 245 5.45 7.08 26.40
N GLY A 246 4.61 7.86 27.10
CA GLY A 246 4.93 9.22 27.57
C GLY A 246 4.91 10.32 26.49
N ALA A 247 4.96 9.96 25.21
CA ALA A 247 4.78 10.88 24.07
C ALA A 247 3.30 10.90 23.60
N LYS A 248 2.87 12.00 22.95
CA LYS A 248 1.54 12.14 22.34
C LYS A 248 1.43 11.33 21.05
N THR A 249 1.46 10.00 21.16
CA THR A 249 1.30 9.09 20.03
C THR A 249 -0.12 8.53 19.96
N LEU A 250 -0.48 8.05 18.76
CA LEU A 250 -1.75 7.39 18.49
C LEU A 250 -1.52 5.89 18.26
N GLN A 251 -2.55 5.11 18.51
CA GLN A 251 -2.65 3.71 18.10
C GLN A 251 -3.83 3.53 17.15
N LEU A 252 -3.65 2.64 16.17
CA LEU A 252 -4.60 2.39 15.10
C LEU A 252 -5.10 0.94 15.16
N ARG A 253 -6.42 0.76 15.24
CA ARG A 253 -7.07 -0.53 15.02
C ARG A 253 -7.33 -0.74 13.53
N VAL A 254 -7.07 -1.95 13.04
CA VAL A 254 -7.27 -2.32 11.63
C VAL A 254 -8.10 -3.60 11.56
N PHE A 255 -8.88 -3.82 10.50
CA PHE A 255 -9.76 -4.99 10.37
C PHE A 255 -9.20 -6.05 9.40
N VAL A 256 -9.52 -7.31 9.67
CA VAL A 256 -9.06 -8.45 8.86
C VAL A 256 -9.76 -8.47 7.50
N ALA A 257 -9.02 -8.17 6.43
CA ALA A 257 -9.56 -8.07 5.07
C ALA A 257 -10.11 -9.38 4.49
N LYS A 258 -9.60 -10.54 4.93
CA LYS A 258 -9.96 -11.87 4.39
C LYS A 258 -10.38 -12.81 5.52
N SER A 259 -11.62 -12.67 5.97
CA SER A 259 -12.25 -13.67 6.84
C SER A 259 -13.50 -14.24 6.17
N SER A 260 -13.63 -15.56 6.23
CA SER A 260 -14.76 -16.33 5.68
C SER A 260 -15.99 -16.33 6.59
N ARG A 261 -15.86 -15.82 7.82
CA ARG A 261 -16.89 -15.88 8.87
C ARG A 261 -17.62 -14.55 9.09
N VAL A 262 -17.43 -13.53 8.24
CA VAL A 262 -17.90 -12.16 8.51
C VAL A 262 -19.01 -11.73 7.57
N LEU A 263 -20.11 -11.27 8.17
CA LEU A 263 -21.24 -10.64 7.49
C LEU A 263 -20.93 -9.19 7.06
N ASN A 264 -20.01 -8.50 7.75
CA ASN A 264 -19.64 -7.10 7.49
C ASN A 264 -18.11 -6.92 7.34
N SER A 265 -17.68 -5.86 6.66
CA SER A 265 -16.25 -5.60 6.39
C SER A 265 -15.43 -5.20 7.63
N ARG A 266 -16.11 -4.79 8.72
CA ARG A 266 -15.53 -4.32 9.99
C ARG A 266 -15.81 -5.25 11.18
N GLY A 267 -16.15 -6.52 10.95
CA GLY A 267 -16.58 -7.44 12.02
C GLY A 267 -15.46 -8.10 12.83
N PHE A 268 -14.21 -8.10 12.34
CA PHE A 268 -13.08 -8.70 13.04
C PHE A 268 -11.87 -7.77 12.99
N PRO A 269 -11.56 -7.07 14.09
CA PRO A 269 -10.32 -6.33 14.17
C PRO A 269 -9.12 -7.28 14.20
N GLU A 270 -7.97 -6.81 13.72
CA GLU A 270 -6.69 -7.41 14.01
C GLU A 270 -6.45 -7.34 15.51
N ARG A 271 -5.96 -8.44 16.09
CA ARG A 271 -5.76 -8.57 17.53
C ARG A 271 -4.85 -7.50 18.13
N TYR A 272 -3.83 -7.07 17.39
CA TYR A 272 -2.83 -6.13 17.86
C TYR A 272 -3.01 -4.79 17.14
N PRO A 273 -3.40 -3.73 17.86
CA PRO A 273 -3.35 -2.37 17.35
C PRO A 273 -1.93 -1.97 16.92
N ILE A 274 -1.84 -1.04 15.98
CA ILE A 274 -0.58 -0.57 15.42
C ILE A 274 -0.22 0.75 16.08
N HIS A 275 0.93 0.79 16.76
CA HIS A 275 1.50 2.04 17.26
C HIS A 275 1.93 2.94 16.10
N LEU A 276 1.56 4.22 16.16
CA LEU A 276 1.97 5.23 15.18
C LEU A 276 3.06 6.11 15.78
N SER A 277 4.08 6.45 14.98
CA SER A 277 5.11 7.39 15.41
C SER A 277 4.51 8.77 15.70
N GLU A 278 5.21 9.59 16.47
CA GLU A 278 4.78 10.97 16.78
C GLU A 278 4.53 11.79 15.51
N THR A 279 5.43 11.70 14.52
CA THR A 279 5.27 12.38 13.24
C THR A 279 4.01 11.94 12.50
N LEU A 280 3.74 10.63 12.43
CA LEU A 280 2.53 10.13 11.76
C LEU A 280 1.26 10.49 12.54
N SER A 281 1.34 10.44 13.88
CA SER A 281 0.27 10.86 14.77
C SER A 281 -0.10 12.32 14.56
N LYS A 282 0.90 13.19 14.44
CA LYS A 282 0.71 14.62 14.13
C LYS A 282 0.06 14.80 12.76
N ILE A 283 0.55 14.14 11.71
CA ILE A 283 -0.03 14.22 10.35
C ILE A 283 -1.51 13.83 10.35
N LEU A 284 -1.86 12.72 11.03
CA LEU A 284 -3.27 12.29 11.10
C LEU A 284 -4.12 13.23 11.94
N GLY A 285 -3.57 13.81 13.01
CA GLY A 285 -4.25 14.81 13.82
C GLY A 285 -4.53 16.10 13.05
N ASP A 286 -3.55 16.60 12.30
CA ASP A 286 -3.73 17.79 11.45
C ASP A 286 -4.70 17.51 10.29
N TYR A 287 -4.63 16.30 9.71
CA TYR A 287 -5.60 15.87 8.70
C TYR A 287 -7.03 15.76 9.25
N LYS A 288 -7.21 15.29 10.50
CA LYS A 288 -8.51 15.24 11.18
C LYS A 288 -9.12 16.63 11.32
N LYS A 289 -8.31 17.65 11.64
CA LYS A 289 -8.77 19.05 11.73
C LYS A 289 -9.25 19.56 10.38
N VAL A 290 -8.42 19.42 9.34
CA VAL A 290 -8.79 19.84 7.98
C VAL A 290 -10.09 19.14 7.53
N PHE A 291 -10.22 17.84 7.82
CA PHE A 291 -11.44 17.10 7.51
C PHE A 291 -12.66 17.63 8.28
N LEU A 292 -12.54 17.83 9.58
CA LEU A 292 -13.61 18.37 10.42
C LEU A 292 -14.07 19.75 9.94
N ASP A 293 -13.14 20.63 9.58
CA ASP A 293 -13.46 21.95 9.00
C ASP A 293 -14.30 21.81 7.72
N GLY A 294 -13.98 20.81 6.87
CA GLY A 294 -14.77 20.52 5.67
C GLY A 294 -16.18 20.01 5.98
N VAL A 295 -16.35 19.21 7.04
CA VAL A 295 -17.68 18.73 7.47
C VAL A 295 -18.51 19.89 8.00
N SER A 296 -17.91 20.75 8.83
CA SER A 296 -18.54 21.99 9.31
C SER A 296 -19.03 22.86 8.15
N LEU A 297 -18.15 23.14 7.17
CA LEU A 297 -18.50 23.92 5.98
C LEU A 297 -19.60 23.29 5.13
N LEU A 298 -19.69 21.96 5.07
CA LEU A 298 -20.77 21.27 4.38
C LEU A 298 -22.10 21.53 5.08
N LEU A 299 -22.16 21.33 6.41
CA LEU A 299 -23.37 21.56 7.21
C LEU A 299 -23.80 23.03 7.15
N ASP A 300 -22.85 23.96 7.28
CA ASP A 300 -23.10 25.40 7.15
C ASP A 300 -23.66 25.77 5.78
N SER A 301 -23.12 25.17 4.70
CA SER A 301 -23.59 25.42 3.33
C SER A 301 -25.02 24.93 3.07
N LEU A 302 -25.51 23.99 3.88
CA LEU A 302 -26.87 23.46 3.84
C LEU A 302 -27.79 24.15 4.86
N GLY A 303 -27.27 25.08 5.67
CA GLY A 303 -28.03 25.75 6.72
C GLY A 303 -28.43 24.84 7.88
N ILE A 304 -27.69 23.75 8.11
CA ILE A 304 -27.99 22.76 9.15
C ILE A 304 -27.26 23.14 10.43
N GLY A 305 -28.02 23.48 11.48
CA GLY A 305 -27.48 23.70 12.81
C GLY A 305 -27.05 22.39 13.49
N TYR A 306 -25.95 22.44 14.23
CA TYR A 306 -25.41 21.31 15.00
C TYR A 306 -24.68 21.79 16.26
N GLU A 307 -24.67 20.97 17.31
CA GLU A 307 -23.76 21.19 18.43
C GLU A 307 -22.39 20.57 18.12
N GLN A 308 -21.30 21.23 18.53
CA GLN A 308 -19.95 20.73 18.29
C GLN A 308 -19.72 19.35 18.94
N SER A 309 -20.32 19.09 20.10
CA SER A 309 -20.21 17.80 20.79
C SER A 309 -20.90 16.67 20.00
N GLU A 310 -22.07 16.94 19.42
CA GLU A 310 -22.82 16.01 18.57
C GLU A 310 -22.06 15.70 17.28
N LEU A 311 -21.50 16.73 16.62
CA LEU A 311 -20.69 16.54 15.42
C LEU A 311 -19.45 15.67 15.70
N LEU A 312 -18.78 15.88 16.83
CA LEU A 312 -17.66 15.04 17.25
C LEU A 312 -18.08 13.59 17.52
N GLY A 313 -19.29 13.37 18.07
CA GLY A 313 -19.86 12.03 18.25
C GLY A 313 -20.13 11.31 16.92
N VAL A 314 -20.62 12.02 15.91
CA VAL A 314 -20.82 11.47 14.56
C VAL A 314 -19.48 11.19 13.87
N LEU A 315 -18.51 12.09 14.05
CA LEU A 315 -17.19 12.03 13.42
C LEU A 315 -16.49 10.68 13.64
N ASP A 316 -16.65 10.08 14.82
CA ASP A 316 -16.06 8.79 15.16
C ASP A 316 -16.47 7.68 14.19
N ASN A 317 -17.69 7.73 13.67
CA ASN A 317 -18.20 6.75 12.71
C ASN A 317 -17.98 7.13 11.23
N MET A 318 -17.42 8.30 10.97
CA MET A 318 -17.08 8.75 9.62
C MET A 318 -15.76 8.13 9.14
N PRO A 319 -15.60 7.92 7.82
CA PRO A 319 -14.34 7.45 7.25
C PRO A 319 -13.20 8.42 7.55
N ILE A 320 -12.01 7.88 7.86
CA ILE A 320 -10.77 8.69 7.88
C ILE A 320 -10.51 9.24 6.47
N PHE A 321 -10.74 8.41 5.45
CA PHE A 321 -10.49 8.76 4.05
C PHE A 321 -11.79 8.72 3.24
N PRO A 322 -12.54 9.83 3.19
CA PRO A 322 -13.79 9.90 2.44
C PRO A 322 -13.54 10.00 0.92
N ASP A 323 -14.52 9.59 0.12
CA ASP A 323 -14.64 10.01 -1.28
C ASP A 323 -15.02 11.50 -1.35
N THR A 324 -14.55 12.24 -2.36
CA THR A 324 -14.86 13.68 -2.46
C THR A 324 -16.34 13.96 -2.67
N SER A 325 -17.08 12.99 -3.24
CA SER A 325 -18.55 13.07 -3.38
C SER A 325 -19.29 13.18 -2.05
N PHE A 326 -18.64 12.89 -0.93
CA PHE A 326 -19.16 13.19 0.40
C PHE A 326 -19.51 14.67 0.56
N PHE A 327 -18.69 15.57 0.02
CA PHE A 327 -18.90 17.02 0.16
C PHE A 327 -19.91 17.60 -0.85
N ASP A 328 -20.49 16.75 -1.70
CA ASP A 328 -21.57 17.08 -2.63
C ASP A 328 -22.94 16.62 -2.10
N LEU A 329 -22.97 16.04 -0.90
CA LEU A 329 -24.18 15.57 -0.25
C LEU A 329 -25.25 16.67 -0.11
N GLN A 330 -26.50 16.27 -0.32
CA GLN A 330 -27.69 17.06 -0.05
C GLN A 330 -28.56 16.27 0.94
N PHE A 331 -28.98 16.92 2.01
CA PHE A 331 -29.85 16.35 3.05
C PHE A 331 -30.46 17.48 3.88
N ASP A 332 -31.57 17.19 4.54
CA ASP A 332 -32.42 18.23 5.14
C ASP A 332 -32.30 18.32 6.67
N SER A 333 -31.56 17.41 7.31
CA SER A 333 -31.41 17.41 8.77
C SER A 333 -30.12 16.76 9.26
N PHE A 334 -29.68 17.19 10.45
CA PHE A 334 -28.53 16.60 11.14
C PHE A 334 -28.79 15.12 11.53
N ASP A 335 -30.01 14.78 11.99
CA ASP A 335 -30.36 13.39 12.33
C ASP A 335 -30.22 12.43 11.13
N PHE A 336 -30.67 12.86 9.94
CA PHE A 336 -30.44 12.08 8.72
C PHE A 336 -28.94 11.89 8.45
N PHE A 337 -28.15 12.96 8.55
CA PHE A 337 -26.70 12.92 8.39
C PHE A 337 -26.04 11.94 9.37
N SER A 338 -26.40 12.00 10.66
CA SER A 338 -25.86 11.10 11.70
C SER A 338 -26.15 9.63 11.41
N ARG A 339 -27.35 9.30 10.89
CA ARG A 339 -27.75 7.92 10.57
C ARG A 339 -26.95 7.29 9.42
N LEU A 340 -26.35 8.09 8.54
CA LEU A 340 -25.48 7.59 7.47
C LEU A 340 -24.20 6.94 8.04
N PHE A 341 -23.75 7.43 9.20
CA PHE A 341 -22.47 7.07 9.80
C PHE A 341 -22.67 6.23 11.06
N THR A 342 -22.83 4.92 10.84
CA THR A 342 -22.87 3.91 11.92
C THR A 342 -21.54 3.17 12.03
N PRO A 343 -21.25 2.40 13.09
CA PRO A 343 -20.02 1.62 13.22
C PRO A 343 -19.76 0.66 12.04
N HIS A 344 -20.82 0.15 11.41
CA HIS A 344 -20.75 -0.81 10.31
C HIS A 344 -20.90 -0.20 8.91
N SER A 345 -21.38 1.05 8.82
CA SER A 345 -21.57 1.73 7.54
C SER A 345 -20.25 1.86 6.77
N THR A 346 -20.31 1.65 5.45
CA THR A 346 -19.19 1.95 4.53
C THR A 346 -19.50 3.15 3.62
N ALA A 347 -20.52 3.94 4.00
CA ALA A 347 -20.91 5.14 3.28
C ALA A 347 -19.72 6.08 3.09
N TYR A 348 -19.58 6.60 1.87
CA TYR A 348 -18.55 7.57 1.46
C TYR A 348 -17.10 7.17 1.74
N HIS A 349 -16.79 5.91 2.06
CA HIS A 349 -15.41 5.48 2.15
C HIS A 349 -14.77 5.52 0.77
N VAL A 350 -13.54 6.04 0.68
CA VAL A 350 -12.74 5.94 -0.54
C VAL A 350 -12.61 4.47 -0.98
N SER A 351 -12.58 4.20 -2.28
CA SER A 351 -12.46 2.82 -2.76
C SER A 351 -11.07 2.23 -2.51
N GLU A 352 -10.99 0.91 -2.30
CA GLU A 352 -9.72 0.15 -2.25
C GLU A 352 -8.84 0.48 -3.47
N SER A 353 -9.45 0.56 -4.65
CA SER A 353 -8.77 0.88 -5.91
C SER A 353 -8.16 2.26 -5.90
N ALA A 354 -8.85 3.27 -5.35
CA ALA A 354 -8.32 4.62 -5.27
C ALA A 354 -7.09 4.68 -4.34
N VAL A 355 -7.14 4.01 -3.18
CA VAL A 355 -5.96 3.88 -2.29
C VAL A 355 -4.81 3.14 -2.98
N ALA A 356 -5.11 2.04 -3.68
CA ALA A 356 -4.10 1.26 -4.40
C ALA A 356 -3.46 2.03 -5.57
N MET A 357 -4.23 2.89 -6.24
CA MET A 357 -3.75 3.75 -7.32
C MET A 357 -2.99 4.97 -6.82
N ALA A 358 -3.37 5.54 -5.67
CA ALA A 358 -2.71 6.72 -5.10
C ALA A 358 -1.20 6.54 -4.95
N VAL A 359 -0.74 5.35 -4.53
CA VAL A 359 0.70 5.10 -4.37
C VAL A 359 1.41 4.93 -5.72
N ARG A 360 0.71 4.41 -6.75
CA ARG A 360 1.29 4.20 -8.10
C ARG A 360 1.69 5.50 -8.78
N TRP A 361 1.06 6.61 -8.40
CA TRP A 361 1.37 7.93 -8.94
C TRP A 361 2.55 8.62 -8.25
N VAL A 362 3.13 8.01 -7.21
CA VAL A 362 4.39 8.50 -6.64
C VAL A 362 5.52 8.11 -7.58
N SER A 363 6.20 9.12 -8.13
CA SER A 363 7.36 8.93 -8.99
C SER A 363 8.50 8.27 -8.21
N ILE A 364 8.96 7.10 -8.67
CA ILE A 364 10.13 6.42 -8.11
C ILE A 364 11.20 6.36 -9.20
N SER A 365 12.42 6.77 -8.83
CA SER A 365 13.62 6.51 -9.64
C SER A 365 14.16 5.13 -9.31
N SER A 366 14.47 4.34 -10.35
CA SER A 366 15.08 3.02 -10.22
C SER A 366 16.19 2.89 -11.26
N SER A 367 17.32 2.31 -10.86
CA SER A 367 18.36 1.88 -11.79
C SER A 367 18.06 0.51 -12.43
N ARG A 368 17.15 -0.27 -11.83
CA ARG A 368 16.81 -1.63 -12.29
C ARG A 368 15.80 -1.62 -13.44
N THR A 369 14.95 -0.60 -13.50
CA THR A 369 13.92 -0.47 -14.54
C THR A 369 13.51 0.99 -14.74
N ALA A 370 13.35 1.40 -15.99
CA ALA A 370 12.89 2.74 -16.34
C ALA A 370 11.44 3.01 -15.85
N ASP A 371 10.61 1.96 -15.80
CA ASP A 371 9.18 2.05 -15.46
C ASP A 371 8.89 1.52 -14.04
N CYS A 372 9.64 2.00 -13.05
CA CYS A 372 9.47 1.56 -11.68
C CYS A 372 8.16 2.07 -11.07
N ILE A 373 7.18 1.17 -10.94
CA ILE A 373 5.87 1.51 -10.38
C ILE A 373 5.80 1.13 -8.91
N ALA A 374 5.40 2.09 -8.08
CA ALA A 374 5.13 1.82 -6.68
C ALA A 374 3.81 1.06 -6.51
N THR A 375 3.78 -0.02 -5.73
CA THR A 375 2.50 -0.65 -5.35
C THR A 375 2.51 -1.07 -3.89
N SER A 376 1.32 -1.13 -3.28
CA SER A 376 1.16 -1.67 -1.92
C SER A 376 1.70 -3.10 -1.80
N ASN A 377 1.61 -3.91 -2.86
CA ASN A 377 2.19 -5.24 -2.85
C ASN A 377 3.71 -5.18 -2.79
N ARG A 378 4.36 -4.33 -3.60
CA ARG A 378 5.82 -4.16 -3.59
C ARG A 378 6.33 -3.65 -2.24
N ILE A 379 5.63 -2.69 -1.61
CA ILE A 379 5.94 -2.24 -0.24
C ILE A 379 5.94 -3.42 0.73
N ARG A 380 4.88 -4.27 0.68
CA ARG A 380 4.79 -5.46 1.54
C ARG A 380 5.88 -6.49 1.21
N HIS A 381 6.19 -6.72 -0.07
CA HIS A 381 7.29 -7.58 -0.50
C HIS A 381 8.61 -7.08 0.07
N THR A 382 8.90 -5.79 0.00
CA THR A 382 10.13 -5.19 0.57
C THR A 382 10.24 -5.42 2.07
N VAL A 383 9.18 -5.15 2.83
CA VAL A 383 9.20 -5.35 4.30
C VAL A 383 9.35 -6.83 4.66
N LEU A 384 8.68 -7.73 3.94
CA LEU A 384 8.82 -9.19 4.13
C LEU A 384 10.25 -9.66 3.81
N THR A 385 10.82 -9.23 2.69
CA THR A 385 12.17 -9.58 2.27
C THR A 385 13.21 -9.04 3.26
N ARG A 386 13.13 -7.75 3.63
CA ARG A 386 14.05 -7.12 4.58
C ARG A 386 13.98 -7.75 5.95
N GLY A 387 12.78 -7.96 6.49
CA GLY A 387 12.63 -8.62 7.78
C GLY A 387 13.13 -10.08 7.75
N ALA A 388 12.96 -10.79 6.63
CA ALA A 388 13.53 -12.14 6.49
C ALA A 388 15.07 -12.11 6.40
N GLN A 389 15.65 -11.09 5.76
CA GLN A 389 17.10 -10.85 5.76
C GLN A 389 17.62 -10.54 7.18
N GLU A 390 16.83 -9.84 8.00
CA GLU A 390 17.11 -9.58 9.42
C GLU A 390 16.93 -10.81 10.33
N GLY A 391 16.56 -11.97 9.77
CA GLY A 391 16.33 -13.19 10.54
C GLY A 391 15.02 -13.19 11.34
N LEU A 392 14.08 -12.29 11.04
CA LEU A 392 12.78 -12.29 11.72
C LEU A 392 11.98 -13.56 11.37
N PRO A 393 11.34 -14.21 12.36
CA PRO A 393 10.57 -15.41 12.10
C PRO A 393 9.26 -15.10 11.36
N ALA A 394 8.71 -16.08 10.64
CA ALA A 394 7.53 -15.91 9.78
C ALA A 394 6.31 -15.36 10.54
N ALA A 395 6.18 -15.71 11.83
CA ALA A 395 5.12 -15.20 12.69
C ALA A 395 5.25 -13.68 12.92
N HIS A 396 6.47 -13.18 13.08
CA HIS A 396 6.72 -11.75 13.27
C HIS A 396 6.50 -10.99 11.96
N LEU A 397 7.01 -11.52 10.84
CA LEU A 397 6.79 -10.95 9.49
C LEU A 397 5.30 -10.87 9.13
N ALA A 398 4.55 -11.93 9.44
CA ALA A 398 3.11 -11.97 9.28
C ALA A 398 2.40 -10.88 10.10
N LYS A 399 2.82 -10.70 11.36
CA LYS A 399 2.29 -9.67 12.27
C LYS A 399 2.57 -8.25 11.75
N ILE A 400 3.81 -7.96 11.34
CA ILE A 400 4.21 -6.63 10.87
C ILE A 400 3.47 -6.25 9.58
N THR A 401 3.21 -7.19 8.68
CA THR A 401 2.65 -6.89 7.34
C THR A 401 1.18 -7.27 7.16
N GLY A 402 0.53 -7.83 8.18
CA GLY A 402 -0.88 -8.26 8.12
C GLY A 402 -1.15 -9.40 7.13
N VAL A 403 -0.12 -10.19 6.78
CA VAL A 403 -0.26 -11.39 5.95
C VAL A 403 -0.38 -12.64 6.81
N THR A 404 -0.82 -13.75 6.21
CA THR A 404 -0.88 -15.05 6.92
C THR A 404 0.51 -15.64 7.08
N VAL A 405 0.79 -16.34 8.19
CA VAL A 405 2.10 -17.00 8.43
C VAL A 405 2.58 -17.86 7.26
N PRO A 406 1.74 -18.72 6.61
CA PRO A 406 2.19 -19.48 5.44
C PRO A 406 2.68 -18.61 4.28
N ALA A 407 2.10 -17.43 4.08
CA ALA A 407 2.52 -16.51 3.02
C ALA A 407 3.87 -15.85 3.33
N ALA A 408 4.18 -15.63 4.61
CA ALA A 408 5.47 -15.07 5.04
C ALA A 408 6.62 -16.10 4.98
N ARG A 409 6.33 -17.41 5.13
CA ARG A 409 7.35 -18.47 5.08
C ARG A 409 8.15 -18.47 3.78
N HIS A 410 7.50 -18.18 2.65
CA HIS A 410 8.13 -18.12 1.33
C HIS A 410 9.31 -17.14 1.21
N TYR A 411 9.45 -16.18 2.13
CA TYR A 411 10.57 -15.23 2.13
C TYR A 411 11.75 -15.73 2.97
N ILE A 412 11.49 -16.57 3.97
CA ILE A 412 12.53 -17.15 4.82
C ILE A 412 13.22 -18.30 4.09
N ASP A 413 12.47 -19.06 3.30
CA ASP A 413 12.96 -20.20 2.52
C ASP A 413 13.86 -19.79 1.32
N LEU A 414 14.08 -18.49 1.08
CA LEU A 414 14.99 -18.00 0.04
C LEU A 414 16.45 -18.22 0.47
N ASP A 415 17.21 -19.01 -0.30
CA ASP A 415 18.59 -19.43 -0.02
C ASP A 415 19.55 -18.25 0.28
N TYR A 416 20.45 -18.47 1.24
CA TYR A 416 21.39 -17.50 1.82
C TYR A 416 22.40 -16.97 0.79
N LYS A 417 22.74 -17.73 -0.26
CA LYS A 417 23.68 -17.31 -1.32
C LYS A 417 23.11 -16.21 -2.23
N SER A 418 21.83 -16.31 -2.61
CA SER A 418 21.18 -15.27 -3.42
C SER A 418 21.07 -13.91 -2.68
N ARG A 419 21.16 -13.93 -1.35
CA ARG A 419 21.10 -12.74 -0.49
C ARG A 419 22.39 -11.91 -0.48
N ARG A 420 23.54 -12.49 -0.83
CA ARG A 420 24.86 -11.81 -0.79
C ARG A 420 25.37 -11.34 -2.16
N GLU A 421 24.93 -11.97 -3.25
CA GLU A 421 25.48 -11.71 -4.59
C GLU A 421 24.91 -10.45 -5.27
N ILE A 422 23.80 -9.91 -4.79
CA ILE A 422 23.09 -8.78 -5.41
C ILE A 422 23.68 -7.42 -4.99
N ASP A 423 24.08 -7.24 -3.74
CA ASP A 423 24.59 -5.95 -3.25
C ASP A 423 26.01 -5.64 -3.76
N VAL A 424 26.88 -6.66 -3.88
CA VAL A 424 28.30 -6.45 -4.21
C VAL A 424 28.52 -6.07 -5.68
N LYS A 425 27.60 -6.42 -6.59
CA LYS A 425 27.77 -6.19 -8.03
C LYS A 425 27.09 -4.92 -8.56
N TYR A 426 26.15 -4.32 -7.82
CA TYR A 426 25.37 -3.16 -8.30
C TYR A 426 25.81 -1.80 -7.75
N LEU A 427 26.56 -1.77 -6.64
CA LEU A 427 27.01 -0.51 -6.02
C LEU A 427 28.05 0.27 -6.85
N GLY A 428 28.70 -0.38 -7.82
CA GLY A 428 29.81 0.21 -8.57
C GLY A 428 29.42 1.16 -9.69
N ASN A 429 28.37 0.89 -10.48
CA ASN A 429 28.26 1.52 -11.81
C ASN A 429 27.44 2.83 -11.88
N ASP A 430 26.37 2.98 -11.10
CA ASP A 430 25.45 4.11 -11.29
C ASP A 430 25.79 5.35 -10.43
N PHE A 431 26.34 5.17 -9.24
CA PHE A 431 26.83 6.28 -8.41
C PHE A 431 28.02 7.00 -9.07
N LEU A 432 28.89 6.25 -9.75
CA LEU A 432 29.96 6.81 -10.54
C LEU A 432 29.40 7.79 -11.58
N SER A 433 28.32 7.43 -12.30
CA SER A 433 27.66 8.28 -13.30
C SER A 433 27.15 9.64 -12.74
N ASP A 434 26.62 9.65 -11.52
CA ASP A 434 26.02 10.84 -10.90
C ASP A 434 27.07 11.72 -10.18
N ILE A 435 28.19 11.13 -9.73
CA ILE A 435 29.40 11.84 -9.29
C ILE A 435 30.11 12.50 -10.47
N PHE A 436 30.18 11.85 -11.64
CA PHE A 436 30.87 12.40 -12.83
C PHE A 436 30.33 13.76 -13.28
N GLY A 437 29.12 14.16 -12.84
CA GLY A 437 28.52 15.45 -13.14
C GLY A 437 28.81 16.62 -12.18
N GLY A 438 29.62 16.47 -11.11
CA GLY A 438 29.76 17.58 -10.15
C GLY A 438 30.78 17.46 -9.01
N VAL A 439 32.06 17.21 -9.31
CA VAL A 439 33.18 17.40 -8.36
C VAL A 439 33.46 18.90 -8.17
N LEU A 440 33.69 19.37 -6.95
CA LEU A 440 33.94 20.78 -6.63
C LEU A 440 35.43 21.06 -6.39
N THR A 441 35.94 22.19 -6.88
CA THR A 441 37.26 22.75 -6.49
C THR A 441 37.16 23.65 -5.28
N VAL A 442 36.10 24.44 -5.21
CA VAL A 442 35.78 25.33 -4.11
C VAL A 442 34.26 25.32 -3.97
N VAL A 443 33.77 25.31 -2.73
CA VAL A 443 32.34 25.43 -2.46
C VAL A 443 31.90 26.87 -2.76
N SER A 444 30.94 27.07 -3.66
CA SER A 444 30.45 28.41 -4.02
C SER A 444 29.76 29.11 -2.83
N GLU A 445 29.82 30.44 -2.77
CA GLU A 445 29.11 31.22 -1.74
C GLU A 445 27.59 30.94 -1.80
N GLY A 446 27.07 30.25 -0.78
CA GLY A 446 25.65 29.88 -0.66
C GLY A 446 25.37 28.40 -0.39
N ASP A 447 26.34 27.51 -0.64
CA ASP A 447 26.20 26.06 -0.40
C ASP A 447 26.44 25.68 1.08
N ASP A 448 25.79 24.61 1.56
CA ASP A 448 26.02 24.07 2.92
C ASP A 448 27.33 23.27 2.92
N VAL A 449 28.33 23.77 3.66
CA VAL A 449 29.65 23.14 3.76
C VAL A 449 29.60 21.97 4.72
N ILE A 450 30.15 20.84 4.31
CA ILE A 450 30.29 19.64 5.14
C ILE A 450 31.74 19.59 5.61
N PHE A 451 31.92 19.56 6.93
CA PHE A 451 33.21 19.58 7.58
C PHE A 451 33.61 18.20 8.12
N ASP A 452 34.91 17.97 8.23
CA ASP A 452 35.47 16.89 9.04
C ASP A 452 35.40 17.20 10.55
N ARG A 453 35.97 16.32 11.38
CA ARG A 453 36.05 16.50 12.85
C ARG A 453 36.93 17.67 13.28
N ASN A 454 37.83 18.12 12.40
CA ASN A 454 38.78 19.21 12.63
C ASN A 454 38.29 20.53 12.00
N PHE A 455 37.02 20.59 11.57
CA PHE A 455 36.41 21.74 10.90
C PHE A 455 37.06 22.11 9.55
N ASN A 456 37.74 21.17 8.89
CA ASN A 456 38.19 21.34 7.51
C ASN A 456 37.05 20.99 6.53
N PRO A 457 36.83 21.78 5.47
CA PRO A 457 35.80 21.51 4.49
C PRO A 457 36.18 20.30 3.65
N ILE A 458 35.29 19.31 3.57
CA ILE A 458 35.49 18.08 2.78
C ILE A 458 34.49 17.93 1.62
N GLY A 459 33.45 18.75 1.60
CA GLY A 459 32.41 18.67 0.59
C GLY A 459 31.34 19.73 0.76
N GLY A 460 30.43 19.80 -0.21
CA GLY A 460 29.27 20.69 -0.20
C GLY A 460 27.98 19.98 -0.58
N ALA A 461 26.84 20.51 -0.11
CA ALA A 461 25.52 20.05 -0.55
C ALA A 461 25.11 20.70 -1.88
N ARG A 462 24.39 19.99 -2.79
CA ARG A 462 23.76 20.60 -3.98
C ARG A 462 22.56 21.50 -3.62
N LYS A 463 21.83 21.19 -2.54
CA LYS A 463 20.66 21.96 -2.04
C LYS A 463 20.63 22.01 -0.51
N LYS A 464 20.72 23.22 0.07
CA LYS A 464 20.74 23.49 1.52
C LYS A 464 19.46 23.06 2.26
N LEU A 465 18.29 23.32 1.67
CA LEU A 465 16.98 22.92 2.24
C LEU A 465 16.84 21.40 2.46
N SER A 466 17.49 20.58 1.62
CA SER A 466 17.44 19.11 1.73
C SER A 466 18.23 18.56 2.90
N CYS A 467 19.15 19.34 3.46
CA CYS A 467 20.04 18.93 4.53
C CYS A 467 19.44 19.13 5.93
N ASN A 468 18.53 20.11 6.10
CA ASN A 468 17.96 20.49 7.39
C ASN A 468 17.01 19.43 7.98
N SER A 469 16.42 18.58 7.14
CA SER A 469 15.53 17.49 7.56
C SER A 469 16.17 16.10 7.42
N CYS A 470 17.48 16.02 7.20
CA CYS A 470 18.18 14.76 6.93
C CYS A 470 18.46 14.01 8.25
N SER A 471 18.07 12.73 8.31
CA SER A 471 18.33 11.87 9.49
C SER A 471 19.81 11.51 9.66
N ALA A 472 20.64 11.72 8.64
CA ALA A 472 22.09 11.52 8.69
C ALA A 472 22.87 12.76 9.17
N VAL A 473 22.19 13.85 9.58
CA VAL A 473 22.84 15.07 10.10
C VAL A 473 23.74 14.77 11.31
N SER A 474 23.31 13.87 12.19
CA SER A 474 24.11 13.44 13.36
C SER A 474 25.30 12.53 13.00
N GLY A 475 25.39 12.09 11.74
CA GLY A 475 26.45 11.22 11.23
C GLY A 475 27.45 11.90 10.29
N ARG A 476 27.41 13.23 10.15
CA ARG A 476 28.37 13.99 9.32
C ARG A 476 29.79 13.85 9.90
N PRO A 477 30.84 13.71 9.07
CA PRO A 477 30.80 13.66 7.61
C PRO A 477 30.47 12.28 7.02
N LEU A 478 30.62 11.20 7.78
CA LEU A 478 30.53 9.81 7.27
C LEU A 478 29.20 9.51 6.57
N GLY A 479 28.08 9.95 7.13
CA GLY A 479 26.75 9.72 6.55
C GLY A 479 26.47 10.48 5.25
N CYS A 480 27.37 11.38 4.82
CA CYS A 480 27.25 12.12 3.57
C CYS A 480 27.85 11.39 2.37
N TYR A 481 28.77 10.44 2.58
CA TYR A 481 29.31 9.63 1.50
C TYR A 481 28.22 8.68 0.97
N GLY A 482 28.10 8.57 -0.35
CA GLY A 482 26.96 7.89 -1.00
C GLY A 482 25.67 8.71 -1.09
N CYS A 483 25.64 9.96 -0.61
CA CYS A 483 24.49 10.85 -0.75
C CYS A 483 24.50 11.56 -2.13
N PRO A 484 23.42 11.52 -2.93
CA PRO A 484 23.37 12.24 -4.22
C PRO A 484 23.43 13.78 -4.09
N ASN A 485 23.14 14.30 -2.89
CA ASN A 485 23.25 15.73 -2.59
C ASN A 485 24.68 16.12 -2.18
N PHE A 486 25.56 15.16 -1.89
CA PHE A 486 26.95 15.41 -1.51
C PHE A 486 27.82 15.58 -2.74
N ARG A 487 28.67 16.60 -2.73
CA ARG A 487 29.73 16.81 -3.73
C ARG A 487 31.07 16.87 -3.00
N PRO A 488 32.03 16.00 -3.33
CA PRO A 488 33.35 16.04 -2.71
C PRO A 488 34.14 17.27 -3.21
N ILE A 489 34.96 17.84 -2.33
CA ILE A 489 35.97 18.84 -2.69
C ILE A 489 37.23 18.09 -3.12
N LEU A 490 37.72 18.38 -4.32
CA LEU A 490 38.78 17.61 -4.98
C LEU A 490 40.06 17.51 -4.15
N GLU A 491 40.46 18.61 -3.50
CA GLU A 491 41.71 18.72 -2.74
C GLU A 491 41.55 18.36 -1.25
N ALA A 492 40.38 17.93 -0.79
CA ALA A 492 40.14 17.57 0.60
C ALA A 492 40.76 16.22 1.01
N ASP A 493 41.13 16.08 2.29
CA ASP A 493 41.70 14.83 2.82
C ASP A 493 40.63 13.76 3.11
N HIS A 494 40.08 13.20 2.04
CA HIS A 494 39.14 12.07 2.12
C HIS A 494 39.80 10.79 2.68
N ARG A 495 41.13 10.68 2.62
CA ARG A 495 41.91 9.54 3.14
C ARG A 495 41.95 9.53 4.67
N LEU A 496 41.96 10.69 5.32
CA LEU A 496 41.76 10.80 6.77
C LEU A 496 40.38 10.26 7.17
N ILE A 497 39.32 10.65 6.44
CA ILE A 497 37.96 10.18 6.71
C ILE A 497 37.83 8.66 6.50
N LEU A 498 38.51 8.11 5.49
CA LEU A 498 38.58 6.67 5.26
C LEU A 498 39.18 5.94 6.47
N ARG A 499 40.32 6.42 6.98
CA ARG A 499 40.97 5.83 8.17
C ARG A 499 40.05 5.85 9.38
N GLU A 500 39.36 6.97 9.63
CA GLU A 500 38.39 7.06 10.73
C GLU A 500 37.20 6.10 10.56
N ALA A 501 36.73 5.91 9.33
CA ALA A 501 35.64 4.99 9.01
C ALA A 501 36.06 3.53 9.22
N GLU A 502 37.28 3.17 8.79
CA GLU A 502 37.87 1.83 8.95
C GLU A 502 38.17 1.51 10.41
N GLU A 503 38.67 2.46 11.19
CA GLU A 503 38.90 2.32 12.63
C GLU A 503 37.58 2.14 13.38
N LYS A 504 36.56 2.94 13.06
CA LYS A 504 35.20 2.79 13.61
C LYS A 504 34.57 1.45 13.25
N LEU A 505 34.82 0.97 12.03
CA LEU A 505 34.36 -0.35 11.58
C LEU A 505 35.07 -1.48 12.35
N LEU A 506 36.38 -1.36 12.58
CA LEU A 506 37.16 -2.34 13.33
C LEU A 506 36.68 -2.43 14.79
N ILE A 507 36.48 -1.28 15.45
CA ILE A 507 35.95 -1.21 16.82
C ILE A 507 34.54 -1.82 16.89
N ASN A 508 33.69 -1.53 15.92
CA ASN A 508 32.32 -2.07 15.90
C ASN A 508 32.29 -3.58 15.64
N ARG A 509 33.19 -4.10 14.80
CA ARG A 509 33.33 -5.55 14.57
C ARG A 509 33.85 -6.29 15.81
N SER A 510 34.73 -5.68 16.60
CA SER A 510 35.28 -6.31 17.81
C SER A 510 34.37 -6.16 19.03
N SER A 511 33.60 -5.06 19.12
CA SER A 511 32.82 -4.72 20.32
C SER A 511 31.34 -5.14 20.25
N LEU A 512 30.80 -5.36 19.05
CA LEU A 512 29.38 -5.71 18.84
C LEU A 512 29.24 -7.18 18.46
N ILE A 513 29.43 -8.09 19.43
CA ILE A 513 29.32 -9.55 19.24
C ILE A 513 27.86 -10.03 19.04
N ASN A 514 26.88 -9.11 19.10
CA ASN A 514 25.46 -9.46 18.99
C ASN A 514 24.95 -9.37 17.53
N PRO A 515 24.31 -10.42 16.98
CA PRO A 515 23.76 -10.46 15.62
C PRO A 515 22.69 -9.39 15.30
N LEU A 516 22.21 -8.62 16.29
CA LEU A 516 21.30 -7.49 16.09
C LEU A 516 21.99 -6.22 15.55
N TYR A 517 23.32 -6.14 15.58
CA TYR A 517 24.07 -4.95 15.14
C TYR A 517 24.78 -5.11 13.79
N THR A 518 24.58 -6.25 13.10
CA THR A 518 25.19 -6.54 11.80
C THR A 518 24.89 -5.45 10.77
N ARG A 519 23.71 -4.83 10.80
CA ARG A 519 23.37 -3.70 9.91
C ARG A 519 24.15 -2.41 10.17
N SER A 520 24.52 -2.13 11.41
CA SER A 520 25.34 -0.95 11.72
C SER A 520 26.77 -1.15 11.18
N VAL A 521 27.24 -2.40 11.18
CA VAL A 521 28.52 -2.81 10.58
C VAL A 521 28.43 -2.78 9.06
N GLU A 522 27.42 -3.41 8.45
CA GLU A 522 27.17 -3.39 6.99
C GLU A 522 27.00 -1.97 6.44
N LYS A 523 26.28 -1.10 7.16
CA LYS A 523 26.14 0.31 6.78
C LYS A 523 27.48 1.05 6.83
N LEU A 524 28.35 0.75 7.79
CA LEU A 524 29.69 1.31 7.86
C LEU A 524 30.60 0.74 6.76
N GLU A 525 30.50 -0.55 6.45
CA GLU A 525 31.21 -1.19 5.33
C GLU A 525 30.84 -0.53 3.99
N LEU A 526 29.55 -0.30 3.78
CA LEU A 526 29.03 0.42 2.62
C LEU A 526 29.59 1.85 2.55
N GLN A 527 29.62 2.57 3.69
CA GLN A 527 30.20 3.91 3.77
C GLN A 527 31.71 3.92 3.48
N VAL A 528 32.45 2.93 3.97
CA VAL A 528 33.88 2.74 3.64
C VAL A 528 34.07 2.52 2.14
N ALA A 529 33.23 1.70 1.51
CA ALA A 529 33.28 1.50 0.05
C ALA A 529 33.00 2.81 -0.71
N TRP A 530 32.03 3.61 -0.28
CA TRP A 530 31.74 4.92 -0.88
C TRP A 530 32.89 5.92 -0.74
N ILE A 531 33.57 5.95 0.40
CA ILE A 531 34.72 6.84 0.60
C ILE A 531 35.88 6.42 -0.32
N LYS A 532 36.15 5.12 -0.47
CA LYS A 532 37.18 4.61 -1.41
C LYS A 532 36.89 5.04 -2.85
N LEU A 533 35.66 4.83 -3.31
CA LEU A 533 35.23 5.29 -4.64
C LEU A 533 35.35 6.80 -4.82
N THR A 534 35.04 7.58 -3.77
CA THR A 534 35.18 9.04 -3.80
C THR A 534 36.65 9.45 -3.95
N ILE A 535 37.57 8.78 -3.26
CA ILE A 535 39.02 9.01 -3.38
C ILE A 535 39.50 8.71 -4.80
N ASP A 536 39.15 7.54 -5.34
CA ASP A 536 39.56 7.13 -6.68
C ASP A 536 39.12 8.15 -7.74
N VAL A 537 37.90 8.67 -7.61
CA VAL A 537 37.38 9.71 -8.52
C VAL A 537 38.11 11.05 -8.35
N CYS A 538 38.36 11.48 -7.11
CA CYS A 538 39.11 12.71 -6.87
C CYS A 538 40.53 12.60 -7.44
N ASP A 539 41.21 11.47 -7.25
CA ASP A 539 42.55 11.24 -7.79
C ASP A 539 42.55 11.24 -9.33
N GLU A 540 41.59 10.57 -9.98
CA GLU A 540 41.45 10.56 -11.43
C GLU A 540 41.20 11.98 -12.00
N ALA A 541 40.36 12.77 -11.34
CA ALA A 541 40.08 14.15 -11.74
C ALA A 541 41.29 15.07 -11.54
N ILE A 542 42.10 14.87 -10.50
CA ILE A 542 43.38 15.55 -10.31
C ILE A 542 44.35 15.19 -11.44
N LEU A 543 44.46 13.90 -11.78
CA LEU A 543 45.35 13.41 -12.84
C LEU A 543 44.95 13.94 -14.21
N ARG A 544 43.66 13.95 -14.55
CA ARG A 544 43.14 14.53 -15.80
C ARG A 544 43.42 16.03 -15.91
N ARG A 545 43.31 16.78 -14.81
CA ARG A 545 43.64 18.23 -14.81
C ARG A 545 45.12 18.49 -14.97
N ARG A 546 45.98 17.66 -14.37
CA ARG A 546 47.44 17.75 -14.57
C ARG A 546 47.81 17.46 -16.02
N ALA A 547 47.22 16.42 -16.62
CA ALA A 547 47.42 16.07 -18.04
C ALA A 547 46.85 17.07 -19.06
N LEU A 548 46.00 18.02 -18.64
CA LEU A 548 45.47 19.11 -19.47
C LEU A 548 46.26 20.43 -19.29
N ASN A 549 47.09 20.52 -18.24
CA ASN A 549 47.89 21.70 -17.89
C ASN A 549 49.40 21.51 -18.21
N ASP A 550 49.80 20.30 -18.61
CA ASP A 550 51.06 19.98 -19.31
C ASP A 550 50.80 19.97 -20.83
#